data_AF-A0A372MFH5-F1
#
_entry.id   AF-A0A372MFH5-F1
#
_cell.length_a   1.000
_cell.length_b   1.000
_cell.length_c   1.000
_cell.angle_alpha   90.00
_cell.angle_beta   90.00
_cell.angle_gamma   90.00
#
_symmetry.space_group_name_H-M   'P 1'
#
loop_
_entity.id
_entity.type
_entity.pdbx_description
1 polymer ?
#
loop_
_entity_poly.entity_id
_entity_poly.type
_entity_poly.pdbx_seq_one_letter_code
_entity_poly.pdbx_strand_id
1 'polypeptide(L)'
;MKTWRDDQIELTREIIENVDIVAFTFSLIGKNKGCYLDHLDGRFGYITMEDALAYRYRVFNYESDVLEGEYDTLDALIDNGWKVST
;
A
#
# COMPACT_ATOMS: atom_id res chain seq x y z
N MET A 1 0.66 -11.60 17.72
CA MET A 1 0.78 -10.54 16.71
C MET A 1 0.20 -11.11 15.42
N LYS A 2 -0.80 -10.46 14.81
CA LYS A 2 -1.29 -10.90 13.49
C LYS A 2 -0.29 -10.40 12.45
N THR A 3 -0.02 -11.21 11.44
CA THR A 3 0.80 -10.87 10.28
C THR A 3 0.11 -11.41 9.03
N TRP A 4 0.41 -10.81 7.88
CA TRP A 4 0.00 -11.37 6.60
C TRP A 4 0.77 -12.67 6.31
N ARG A 5 0.25 -13.46 5.37
CA ARG A 5 0.96 -14.65 4.89
C ARG A 5 2.18 -14.24 4.06
N ASP A 6 3.17 -15.10 4.01
CA ASP A 6 4.44 -14.84 3.31
C ASP A 6 4.23 -14.51 1.82
N ASP A 7 3.31 -15.20 1.13
CA ASP A 7 2.96 -14.95 -0.27
C ASP A 7 2.42 -13.52 -0.50
N GLN A 8 1.65 -13.02 0.47
CA GLN A 8 1.08 -11.68 0.41
C GLN A 8 2.12 -10.59 0.69
N ILE A 9 3.07 -10.90 1.57
CA ILE A 9 4.21 -10.03 1.89
C ILE A 9 5.12 -9.92 0.67
N GLU A 10 5.48 -11.06 0.05
CA GLU A 10 6.35 -11.10 -1.13
C GLU A 10 5.73 -10.34 -2.31
N LEU A 11 4.44 -10.56 -2.59
CA LEU A 11 3.74 -9.82 -3.64
C LEU A 11 3.66 -8.31 -3.36
N THR A 12 3.44 -7.93 -2.10
CA THR A 12 3.45 -6.51 -1.69
C THR A 12 4.80 -5.86 -1.98
N ARG A 13 5.89 -6.59 -1.70
CA ARG A 13 7.26 -6.13 -2.01
C ARG A 13 7.46 -5.97 -3.49
N GLU A 14 7.15 -7.01 -4.25
CA GLU A 14 7.31 -7.01 -5.70
C GLU A 14 6.58 -5.82 -6.35
N ILE A 15 5.34 -5.55 -5.94
CA ILE A 15 4.53 -4.46 -6.52
C ILE A 15 5.06 -3.09 -6.12
N ILE A 16 5.37 -2.85 -4.85
CA ILE A 16 5.75 -1.53 -4.35
C ILE A 16 7.19 -1.19 -4.76
N GLU A 17 8.13 -2.13 -4.67
CA GLU A 17 9.54 -1.90 -5.02
C GLU A 17 9.74 -1.71 -6.52
N ASN A 18 9.03 -2.48 -7.35
CA ASN A 18 9.10 -2.32 -8.81
C ASN A 18 8.19 -1.22 -9.33
N VAL A 19 7.37 -0.62 -8.47
CA VAL A 19 6.32 0.35 -8.84
C VAL A 19 5.51 -0.20 -10.01
N ASP A 20 4.89 -1.38 -9.81
CA ASP A 20 4.15 -2.06 -10.87
C ASP A 20 3.06 -1.13 -11.42
N ILE A 21 3.25 -0.71 -12.68
CA ILE A 21 2.39 0.31 -13.30
C ILE A 21 0.93 -0.15 -13.33
N VAL A 22 0.68 -1.45 -13.53
CA VAL A 22 -0.69 -1.96 -13.55
C VAL A 22 -1.30 -1.81 -12.15
N ALA A 23 -0.62 -2.25 -11.10
CA ALA A 23 -1.12 -2.11 -9.73
C ALA A 23 -1.36 -0.66 -9.29
N PHE A 24 -0.54 0.29 -9.76
CA PHE A 24 -0.67 1.71 -9.41
C PHE A 24 -1.68 2.49 -10.28
N THR A 25 -1.97 2.03 -11.50
CA THR A 25 -2.87 2.72 -12.44
C THR A 25 -4.23 2.04 -12.59
N PHE A 26 -4.32 0.76 -12.26
CA PHE A 26 -5.54 0.00 -12.35
C PHE A 26 -6.45 0.32 -11.17
N SER A 27 -7.59 0.95 -11.47
CA SER A 27 -8.58 1.31 -10.47
C SER A 27 -9.93 0.72 -10.87
N LEU A 28 -10.37 -0.32 -10.15
CA LEU A 28 -11.72 -0.87 -10.30
C LEU A 28 -12.79 0.04 -9.68
N ILE A 29 -12.40 0.94 -8.78
CA ILE A 29 -13.30 1.66 -7.86
C ILE A 29 -13.18 3.20 -7.99
N GLY A 30 -12.24 3.69 -8.80
CA GLY A 30 -12.37 4.94 -9.56
C GLY A 30 -12.23 6.29 -8.82
N LYS A 31 -11.80 6.36 -7.56
CA LYS A 31 -11.60 7.66 -6.88
C LYS A 31 -10.15 8.13 -6.80
N ASN A 32 -9.26 7.33 -6.24
CA ASN A 32 -7.89 7.73 -5.98
C ASN A 32 -6.92 7.04 -6.96
N LYS A 33 -5.81 7.72 -7.26
CA LYS A 33 -4.75 7.18 -8.12
C LYS A 33 -3.63 6.66 -7.22
N GLY A 34 -3.44 5.36 -7.19
CA GLY A 34 -2.38 4.73 -6.41
C GLY A 34 -2.57 3.24 -6.25
N CYS A 35 -1.61 2.60 -5.59
CA CYS A 35 -1.68 1.20 -5.24
C CYS A 35 -2.47 1.04 -3.94
N TYR A 36 -3.56 0.28 -3.99
CA TYR A 36 -4.45 0.06 -2.85
C TYR A 36 -3.87 -0.94 -1.85
N LEU A 37 -4.16 -0.71 -0.57
CA LEU A 37 -3.67 -1.50 0.53
C LEU A 37 -4.78 -1.96 1.47
N ASP A 38 -4.66 -3.21 1.92
CA ASP A 38 -5.46 -3.78 3.01
C ASP A 38 -4.65 -3.73 4.31
N HIS A 39 -5.28 -3.31 5.40
CA HIS A 39 -4.69 -3.42 6.73
C HIS A 39 -5.27 -4.60 7.52
N LEU A 40 -4.48 -5.21 8.41
CA LEU A 40 -4.88 -6.36 9.24
C LEU A 40 -6.10 -6.12 10.15
N ASP A 41 -6.44 -4.86 10.42
CA ASP A 41 -7.61 -4.45 11.23
C ASP A 41 -8.86 -4.12 10.39
N GLY A 42 -8.78 -4.25 9.06
CA GLY A 42 -9.87 -3.96 8.12
C GLY A 42 -9.86 -2.54 7.56
N ARG A 43 -8.87 -1.69 7.88
CA ARG A 43 -8.69 -0.40 7.19
C ARG A 43 -8.28 -0.59 5.74
N PHE A 44 -8.64 0.40 4.92
CA PHE A 44 -8.35 0.43 3.49
C PHE A 44 -7.62 1.74 3.15
N GLY A 45 -6.47 1.61 2.52
CA GLY A 45 -5.59 2.73 2.22
C GLY A 45 -5.04 2.65 0.81
N TYR A 46 -4.19 3.61 0.46
CA TYR A 46 -3.44 3.56 -0.78
C TYR A 46 -2.12 4.35 -0.66
N ILE A 47 -1.14 3.99 -1.49
CA ILE A 47 0.11 4.75 -1.68
C ILE A 47 0.11 5.33 -3.10
N THR A 48 0.60 6.56 -3.24
CA THR A 48 0.76 7.18 -4.56
C THR A 48 1.99 6.62 -5.28
N MET A 49 1.93 6.57 -6.62
CA MET A 49 3.08 6.17 -7.43
C MET A 49 4.30 7.09 -7.20
N GLU A 50 4.05 8.38 -6.97
CA GLU A 50 5.07 9.40 -6.71
C GLU A 50 5.79 9.14 -5.39
N ASP A 51 5.06 8.83 -4.33
CA ASP A 51 5.64 8.48 -3.03
C ASP A 51 6.45 7.17 -3.15
N ALA A 52 5.93 6.14 -3.81
CA ALA A 52 6.65 4.87 -4.02
C ALA A 52 7.97 5.06 -4.80
N LEU A 53 7.96 5.84 -5.89
CA LEU A 53 9.16 6.19 -6.67
C LEU A 53 10.18 7.01 -5.86
N ALA A 54 9.70 7.77 -4.87
CA ALA A 54 10.55 8.55 -3.97
C ALA A 54 11.01 7.76 -2.73
N TYR A 55 10.71 6.46 -2.65
CA TYR A 55 10.92 5.61 -1.46
C TYR A 55 10.28 6.21 -0.20
N ARG A 56 9.11 6.82 -0.36
CA ARG A 56 8.27 7.35 0.72
C ARG A 56 7.05 6.45 0.86
N TYR A 57 6.85 5.88 2.03
CA TYR A 57 5.73 4.96 2.26
C TYR A 57 4.64 5.69 3.02
N ARG A 58 3.94 6.58 2.31
CA ARG A 58 2.82 7.37 2.84
C ARG A 58 1.51 6.70 2.48
N VAL A 59 0.75 6.31 3.49
CA VAL A 59 -0.55 5.65 3.33
C VAL A 59 -1.66 6.66 3.57
N PHE A 60 -2.50 6.83 2.56
CA PHE A 60 -3.67 7.69 2.61
C PHE A 60 -4.92 6.83 2.79
N ASN A 61 -5.85 7.30 3.63
CA ASN A 61 -7.15 6.68 3.79
C ASN A 61 -7.91 6.72 2.46
N TYR A 62 -8.47 5.58 2.04
CA TYR A 62 -9.16 5.47 0.77
C TYR A 62 -10.39 6.40 0.65
N GLU A 63 -11.19 6.55 1.70
CA GLU A 63 -12.45 7.29 1.63
C GLU A 63 -12.27 8.80 1.79
N SER A 64 -11.37 9.20 2.69
CA SER A 64 -11.21 10.59 3.13
C SER A 64 -10.02 11.32 2.50
N ASP A 65 -9.12 10.60 1.83
CA ASP A 65 -7.90 11.14 1.22
C ASP A 65 -6.95 11.82 2.23
N VAL A 66 -7.03 11.41 3.50
CA VAL A 66 -6.19 11.92 4.59
C VAL A 66 -5.02 10.98 4.82
N LEU A 67 -3.83 11.53 5.06
CA LEU A 67 -2.65 10.76 5.47
C LEU A 67 -2.93 10.04 6.79
N GLU A 68 -2.92 8.70 6.78
CA GLU A 68 -3.07 7.89 7.99
C GLU A 68 -1.74 7.49 8.62
N GLY A 69 -0.70 7.35 7.80
CA GLY A 69 0.60 6.88 8.25
C GLY A 69 1.71 7.18 7.27
N GLU A 70 2.90 7.34 7.81
CA GLU A 70 4.15 7.46 7.08
C GLU A 70 5.16 6.50 7.70
N TYR A 71 5.82 5.72 6.85
CA TYR A 71 6.75 4.69 7.26
C TYR A 71 8.10 4.92 6.59
N ASP A 72 9.18 4.73 7.35
CA ASP A 72 10.55 4.97 6.88
C ASP A 72 11.01 3.90 5.87
N THR A 73 10.43 2.70 5.93
CA THR A 73 10.78 1.57 5.06
C THR A 73 9.53 0.78 4.67
N LEU A 74 9.66 0.01 3.58
CA LEU A 74 8.62 -0.94 3.19
C LEU A 74 8.40 -2.02 4.27
N ASP A 75 9.47 -2.45 4.94
CA ASP A 75 9.40 -3.38 6.07
C ASP A 75 8.54 -2.79 7.19
N ALA A 76 8.75 -1.53 7.54
CA ALA A 76 7.95 -0.85 8.57
C ALA A 76 6.47 -0.74 8.19
N LEU A 77 6.17 -0.52 6.90
CA LEU A 77 4.79 -0.52 6.39
C LEU A 77 4.13 -1.90 6.52
N ILE A 78 4.85 -2.96 6.14
CA ILE A 78 4.37 -4.34 6.22
C ILE A 78 4.21 -4.80 7.67
N ASP A 79 5.21 -4.53 8.52
CA ASP A 79 5.20 -4.84 9.94
C ASP A 79 4.09 -4.09 10.69
N ASN A 80 3.69 -2.91 10.21
CA ASN A 80 2.54 -2.19 10.73
C ASN A 80 1.21 -2.87 10.38
N GLY A 81 1.18 -3.68 9.33
CA GLY A 81 0.03 -4.51 8.96
C GLY A 81 -0.56 -4.20 7.60
N TRP A 82 0.13 -3.47 6.72
CA TRP A 82 -0.34 -3.18 5.36
C TRP A 82 0.16 -4.22 4.35
N LYS A 83 -0.70 -4.58 3.39
CA LYS A 83 -0.33 -5.33 2.18
C LYS A 83 -1.01 -4.70 0.97
N VAL A 84 -0.54 -4.99 -0.24
CA VAL A 84 -1.29 -4.66 -1.47
C VAL A 84 -2.61 -5.41 -1.50
N SER A 85 -3.68 -4.72 -1.92
CA SER A 85 -4.99 -5.31 -2.17
C SER A 85 -4.98 -6.11 -3.48
N THR A 86 -5.50 -7.34 -3.45
CA THR A 86 -5.51 -8.31 -4.56
C THR A 86 -6.90 -8.87 -4.77
#